data_AF-A0A417CCA3-F1
#
_entry.id   AF-A0A417CCA3-F1
#
_cell.length_a   1.000
_cell.length_b   1.000
_cell.length_c   1.000
_cell.angle_alpha   90.00
_cell.angle_beta   90.00
_cell.angle_gamma   90.00
#
_symmetry.space_group_name_H-M   'P 1'
#
loop_
_entity.id
_entity.type
_entity.pdbx_description
1 polymer ?
#
loop_
_entity_poly.entity_id
_entity_poly.type
_entity_poly.pdbx_seq_one_letter_code
_entity_poly.pdbx_strand_id
1 'polypeptide(L)'
;MLMQVLFRKDKYTNEVIAFLPEIPVNTGMIMSYMHIGQHDEAALSYYWDTVKANKEEYNDLYDELCEIYEEKLRIKQRINYDLLRDSWR
;
A
#
# COMPACT_ATOMS: atom_id res chain seq x y z
N MET A 1 12.51 5.57 -11.32
CA MET A 1 12.32 4.24 -10.71
C MET A 1 10.84 4.15 -10.41
N LEU A 2 10.16 3.02 -10.67
CA LEU A 2 8.73 2.92 -10.41
C LEU A 2 8.48 2.74 -8.90
N MET A 3 7.56 3.52 -8.35
CA MET A 3 7.17 3.45 -6.94
C MET A 3 6.60 2.06 -6.59
N GLN A 4 6.99 1.52 -5.44
CA GLN A 4 6.50 0.23 -4.97
C GLN A 4 5.10 0.32 -4.37
N VAL A 5 4.29 -0.70 -4.65
CA VAL A 5 2.96 -0.88 -4.05
C VAL A 5 2.77 -2.31 -3.57
N LEU A 6 2.13 -2.49 -2.42
CA LEU A 6 1.76 -3.80 -1.88
C LEU A 6 0.26 -3.88 -1.69
N PHE A 7 -0.38 -4.81 -2.40
CA PHE A 7 -1.80 -5.07 -2.23
C PHE A 7 -2.05 -6.13 -1.19
N ARG A 8 -2.90 -5.79 -0.23
CA ARG A 8 -3.26 -6.60 0.91
C ARG A 8 -4.78 -6.60 1.05
N LYS A 9 -5.30 -7.57 1.78
CA LYS A 9 -6.72 -7.66 2.12
C LYS A 9 -6.88 -7.75 3.62
N ASP A 10 -7.73 -6.90 4.18
CA ASP A 10 -8.12 -6.97 5.58
C ASP A 10 -8.93 -8.26 5.81
N LYS A 11 -8.60 -9.00 6.86
CA LYS A 11 -9.25 -10.30 7.16
C LYS A 11 -10.66 -10.14 7.75
N TYR A 12 -10.95 -8.99 8.36
CA TYR A 12 -12.19 -8.70 9.05
C TYR A 12 -13.18 -7.99 8.14
N THR A 13 -12.72 -7.01 7.36
CA THR A 13 -13.59 -6.24 6.46
C THR A 13 -13.65 -6.81 5.05
N ASN A 14 -12.67 -7.64 4.65
CA ASN A 14 -12.43 -8.09 3.26
C ASN A 14 -12.08 -6.96 2.28
N GLU A 15 -11.82 -5.75 2.77
CA GLU A 15 -11.40 -4.62 1.95
C GLU A 15 -9.97 -4.80 1.45
N VAL A 16 -9.74 -4.34 0.21
CA VAL A 16 -8.41 -4.35 -0.42
C VAL A 16 -7.71 -3.03 -0.12
N ILE A 17 -6.45 -3.13 0.31
CA ILE A 17 -5.62 -2.01 0.74
C ILE A 17 -4.32 -2.06 -0.04
N ALA A 18 -3.93 -0.93 -0.61
CA ALA A 18 -2.61 -0.67 -1.14
C ALA A 18 -1.74 -0.02 -0.07
N PHE A 19 -0.51 -0.52 0.10
CA PHE A 19 0.51 0.10 0.91
C PHE A 19 1.64 0.66 0.04
N LEU A 20 2.05 1.89 0.32
CA LEU A 20 3.01 2.68 -0.48
C LEU A 20 4.22 3.05 0.41
N PRO A 21 5.24 2.19 0.51
CA PRO A 21 6.33 2.35 1.48
C PRO A 21 7.28 3.52 1.19
N GLU A 22 7.20 4.13 0.00
CA GLU A 22 8.08 5.23 -0.43
C GLU A 22 7.51 6.62 -0.08
N ILE A 23 6.23 6.69 0.30
CA ILE A 23 5.58 7.94 0.65
C ILE A 23 5.95 8.33 2.09
N PRO A 24 6.35 9.59 2.35
CA PRO A 24 6.71 10.02 3.70
C PRO A 24 5.57 9.89 4.71
N VAL A 25 5.88 9.29 5.86
CA VAL A 25 4.93 9.06 6.97
C VAL A 25 5.64 9.15 8.32
N ASN A 26 4.89 9.21 9.43
CA ASN A 26 5.49 9.20 10.76
C ASN A 26 6.20 7.86 11.06
N THR A 27 7.22 7.92 11.90
CA THR A 27 7.96 6.73 12.35
C THR A 27 7.01 5.64 12.86
N GLY A 28 7.18 4.41 12.35
CA GLY A 28 6.33 3.26 12.70
C GLY A 28 5.06 3.10 11.86
N MET A 29 4.81 4.04 10.93
CA MET A 29 3.66 4.02 10.02
C MET A 29 4.06 3.58 8.61
N ILE A 30 3.06 3.36 7.77
CA ILE A 30 3.17 3.13 6.33
C ILE A 30 1.99 3.80 5.64
N MET A 31 2.21 4.40 4.47
CA MET A 31 1.10 5.00 3.74
C MET A 31 0.15 3.92 3.21
N SER A 32 -1.15 4.13 3.39
CA SER A 32 -2.20 3.21 2.95
C SER A 32 -3.26 3.90 2.10
N TYR A 33 -3.84 3.16 1.15
CA TYR A 33 -4.91 3.61 0.26
C TYR A 33 -5.89 2.44 0.04
N MET A 34 -7.20 2.66 0.19
CA MET A 34 -8.23 1.63 -0.11
C MET A 34 -9.00 1.93 -1.39
N HIS A 35 -9.77 3.03 -1.43
CA HIS A 35 -10.48 3.57 -2.60
C HIS A 35 -10.78 5.06 -2.33
N ILE A 36 -11.10 5.84 -3.38
CA ILE A 36 -11.40 7.29 -3.38
C ILE A 36 -11.64 7.89 -1.98
N GLY A 37 -10.63 8.62 -1.50
CA GLY A 37 -10.69 9.42 -0.28
C GLY A 37 -10.32 8.68 1.02
N GLN A 38 -10.11 7.37 0.98
CA GLN A 38 -9.63 6.58 2.12
C GLN A 38 -8.12 6.35 2.02
N HIS A 39 -7.37 7.44 2.21
CA HIS A 39 -5.91 7.46 2.18
C HIS A 39 -5.37 8.11 3.45
N ASP A 40 -4.59 7.35 4.22
CA ASP A 40 -3.96 7.82 5.45
C ASP A 40 -2.77 6.95 5.85
N GLU A 41 -2.01 7.40 6.84
CA GLU A 41 -1.00 6.62 7.52
C GLU A 41 -1.65 5.45 8.29
N ALA A 42 -1.20 4.22 8.00
CA ALA A 42 -1.56 3.04 8.77
C ALA A 42 -0.39 2.61 9.66
N ALA A 43 -0.68 2.08 10.84
CA ALA A 43 0.36 1.45 11.67
C ALA A 43 1.00 0.28 10.93
N LEU A 44 2.32 0.13 11.00
CA LEU A 44 3.02 -0.99 10.34
C LEU A 44 2.52 -2.36 10.83
N SER A 45 2.00 -2.46 12.06
CA SER A 45 1.36 -3.65 12.58
C SER A 45 0.12 -4.07 11.76
N TYR A 46 -0.63 -3.11 11.24
CA TYR A 46 -1.81 -3.39 10.43
C TYR A 46 -1.44 -4.14 9.13
N TYR A 47 -0.32 -3.78 8.50
CA TYR A 47 0.20 -4.53 7.35
C TYR A 47 0.47 -6.01 7.69
N TRP A 48 0.93 -6.33 8.91
CA TRP A 48 1.16 -7.71 9.34
C TRP A 48 -0.14 -8.48 9.61
N ASP A 49 -1.19 -7.79 10.03
CA ASP A 49 -2.49 -8.41 10.33
C ASP A 49 -3.31 -8.74 9.08
N THR A 50 -3.01 -8.11 7.94
CA THR A 50 -3.66 -8.40 6.65
C THR A 50 -3.16 -9.69 5.97
N VAL A 51 -3.83 -10.11 4.89
CA VAL A 51 -3.33 -11.13 3.95
C VAL A 51 -2.95 -10.50 2.61
N LYS A 52 -2.31 -11.27 1.72
CA LYS A 52 -2.05 -10.81 0.36
C LYS A 52 -3.36 -10.78 -0.42
N ALA A 53 -3.60 -9.70 -1.15
CA ALA A 53 -4.64 -9.66 -2.16
C ALA A 53 -4.13 -10.35 -3.44
N ASN A 54 -4.99 -11.09 -4.10
CA ASN A 54 -4.72 -11.66 -5.41
C ASN A 54 -5.01 -10.62 -6.52
N LYS A 55 -4.60 -10.92 -7.75
CA LYS A 55 -4.71 -9.97 -8.87
C LYS A 55 -6.15 -9.53 -9.15
N GLU A 56 -7.10 -10.44 -9.09
CA GLU A 56 -8.51 -10.12 -9.35
C GLU A 56 -9.07 -9.19 -8.26
N GLU A 57 -8.62 -9.35 -7.01
CA GLU A 57 -9.03 -8.50 -5.90
C GLU A 57 -8.49 -7.08 -6.02
N TYR A 58 -7.24 -6.89 -6.45
CA TYR A 58 -6.62 -5.55 -6.45
C TYR A 58 -6.66 -4.81 -7.78
N ASN A 59 -7.11 -5.43 -8.88
CA ASN A 59 -6.92 -4.86 -10.23
C ASN A 59 -7.53 -3.45 -10.34
N ASP A 60 -8.76 -3.28 -9.86
CA ASP A 60 -9.48 -2.01 -9.95
C ASP A 60 -8.75 -0.90 -9.16
N LEU A 61 -8.26 -1.24 -7.96
CA LEU A 61 -7.47 -0.33 -7.14
C LEU A 61 -6.10 0.00 -7.77
N TYR A 62 -5.47 -0.96 -8.44
CA TYR A 62 -4.22 -0.71 -9.15
C TYR A 62 -4.39 0.27 -10.31
N ASP A 63 -5.48 0.13 -11.07
CA ASP A 63 -5.80 1.03 -12.18
C ASP A 63 -6.07 2.45 -11.65
N GLU A 64 -6.86 2.59 -10.57
CA GLU A 64 -7.09 3.87 -9.86
C GLU A 64 -5.78 4.54 -9.42
N LEU A 65 -4.87 3.79 -8.79
CA LEU A 65 -3.59 4.34 -8.34
C LEU A 65 -2.69 4.73 -9.51
N CYS A 66 -2.71 3.99 -10.62
CA CYS A 66 -1.93 4.36 -11.81
C CYS A 66 -2.44 5.68 -12.43
N GLU A 67 -3.75 5.96 -12.34
CA GLU A 67 -4.31 7.26 -12.74
C GLU A 67 -3.84 8.38 -11.80
N ILE A 68 -3.86 8.15 -10.49
CA ILE A 68 -3.48 9.16 -9.48
C ILE A 68 -2.00 9.54 -9.57
N TYR A 69 -1.11 8.56 -9.75
CA TYR A 69 0.34 8.80 -9.80
C TYR A 69 0.87 9.05 -11.22
N GLU A 70 0.00 9.02 -12.23
CA GLU A 70 0.35 9.14 -13.66
C GLU A 70 1.50 8.19 -14.10
N GLU A 71 1.68 7.07 -13.40
CA GLU A 71 2.77 6.12 -13.61
C GLU A 71 2.36 4.68 -13.31
N LYS A 72 3.09 3.73 -13.88
CA LYS A 72 2.92 2.31 -13.54
C LYS A 72 3.57 2.00 -12.21
N LEU A 73 2.82 1.45 -11.26
CA LEU A 73 3.38 1.06 -9.97
C LEU A 73 4.05 -0.31 -10.02
N ARG A 74 5.12 -0.47 -9.23
CA ARG A 74 5.84 -1.74 -9.09
C ARG A 74 5.20 -2.58 -7.99
N ILE A 75 4.39 -3.56 -8.38
CA ILE A 75 3.75 -4.48 -7.45
C ILE A 75 4.81 -5.33 -6.72
N LYS A 76 4.72 -5.36 -5.40
CA LYS A 76 5.55 -6.16 -4.49
C LYS A 76 4.69 -7.00 -3.56
N GLN A 77 5.25 -8.13 -3.17
CA GLN A 77 4.58 -9.14 -2.32
C GLN A 77 5.08 -9.13 -0.87
N ARG A 78 6.16 -8.39 -0.60
CA ARG A 78 6.78 -8.23 0.71
C ARG A 78 7.35 -6.82 0.78
N ILE A 79 7.19 -6.20 1.95
CA ILE A 79 7.69 -4.85 2.18
C ILE A 79 9.22 -4.82 2.14
N ASN A 80 9.77 -3.76 1.56
CA ASN A 80 11.18 -3.42 1.70
C ASN A 80 11.33 -2.51 2.92
N TYR A 81 11.94 -3.02 3.99
CA TYR A 81 12.06 -2.31 5.26
C TYR A 81 13.06 -1.16 5.23
N ASP A 82 14.13 -1.27 4.45
CA ASP A 82 15.12 -0.20 4.36
C ASP A 82 14.48 1.02 3.69
N LEU A 83 13.78 0.78 2.59
CA LEU A 83 13.01 1.78 1.86
C LEU A 83 11.91 2.43 2.71
N LEU A 84 11.15 1.64 3.49
CA LEU A 84 10.16 2.19 4.41
C LEU A 84 10.82 3.05 5.49
N ARG A 85 11.96 2.62 6.03
CA ARG A 85 12.67 3.37 7.06
C ARG A 85 13.18 4.70 6.54
N ASP A 86 13.62 4.73 5.28
CA ASP A 86 14.08 5.95 4.60
C ASP A 86 12.94 6.96 4.36
N SER A 87 11.67 6.52 4.37
CA SER A 87 10.50 7.41 4.24
C SER A 87 9.95 7.93 5.57
N TRP A 88 10.48 7.46 6.71
CA TRP A 88 10.05 7.97 8.02
C TRP A 88 10.60 9.36 8.32
N ARG A 89 9.73 10.22 8.87
CA ARG A 89 10.06 11.54 9.42
C ARG A 89 10.00 11.56 10.94
#